data_AF-A0A2D4N7I9-F1
#
_entry.id   AF-A0A2D4N7I9-F1
#
_cell.length_a   1.000
_cell.length_b   1.000
_cell.length_c   1.000
_cell.angle_alpha   90.00
_cell.angle_beta   90.00
_cell.angle_gamma   90.00
#
_symmetry.space_group_name_H-M   'P 1'
#
loop_
_entity.id
_entity.type
_entity.pdbx_description
1 polymer ?
#
loop_
_entity_poly.entity_id
_entity_poly.type
_entity_poly.pdbx_seq_one_letter_code
_entity_poly.pdbx_strand_id
1 'polypeptide(L)'
;TGLEELIGIDPSFEIFETTLFSQISKGLERSVQTKAINQQLDENISLFLIHLSPYFMLKPAQKCLEWLIHRFHIHLYNQDSLIGCVLPYHETKLFVRVIQLLKISDPTHKWHWLHPIQKPGVPLARGTLITHCHKDLGFLDFLCNLVTKSVKVFSQYPGSSSQLRVLLTFYASTI
;
A
#
# COMPACT_ATOMS: atom_id res chain seq x y z
N THR A 1 7.99 10.50 16.07
CA THR A 1 8.15 9.30 15.19
C THR A 1 7.61 9.60 13.80
N GLY A 2 7.73 8.69 12.82
CA GLY A 2 7.09 8.89 11.50
C GLY A 2 5.57 9.07 11.60
N LEU A 3 4.91 8.39 12.55
CA LEU A 3 3.48 8.52 12.76
C LEU A 3 3.10 9.88 13.33
N GLU A 4 3.79 10.38 14.36
CA GLU A 4 3.53 11.72 14.93
C GLU A 4 3.64 12.83 13.87
N GLU A 5 4.65 12.75 13.00
CA GLU A 5 4.80 13.69 11.88
C GLU A 5 3.61 13.59 10.90
N LEU A 6 3.10 12.38 10.61
CA LEU A 6 1.92 12.18 9.78
C LEU A 6 0.63 12.68 10.44
N ILE A 7 0.45 12.47 11.75
CA ILE A 7 -0.72 12.96 12.50
C ILE A 7 -0.77 14.49 12.46
N GLY A 8 0.40 15.15 12.53
CA GLY A 8 0.49 16.61 12.36
C GLY A 8 0.09 17.11 10.96
N ILE A 9 0.10 16.23 9.94
CA ILE A 9 -0.32 16.55 8.56
C ILE A 9 -1.79 16.17 8.35
N ASP A 10 -2.19 14.98 8.81
CA ASP A 10 -3.52 14.42 8.66
C ASP A 10 -3.92 13.70 9.96
N PRO A 11 -4.81 14.29 10.78
CA PRO A 11 -5.25 13.70 12.04
C PRO A 11 -5.92 12.33 11.91
N SER A 12 -6.35 11.94 10.70
CA SER A 12 -6.93 10.59 10.48
C SER A 12 -5.95 9.45 10.80
N PHE A 13 -4.66 9.73 10.94
CA PHE A 13 -3.68 8.75 11.37
C PHE A 13 -3.71 8.41 12.87
N GLU A 14 -4.37 9.20 13.71
CA GLU A 14 -4.36 9.04 15.18
C GLU A 14 -4.92 7.68 15.62
N ILE A 15 -5.93 7.16 14.91
CA ILE A 15 -6.55 5.85 15.20
C ILE A 15 -5.57 4.67 15.13
N PHE A 16 -4.43 4.85 14.43
CA PHE A 16 -3.43 3.79 14.27
C PHE A 16 -2.39 3.78 15.37
N GLU A 17 -2.31 4.82 16.21
CA GLU A 17 -1.34 4.91 17.29
C GLU A 17 -1.58 3.82 18.35
N THR A 18 -2.83 3.66 18.77
CA THR A 18 -3.22 2.67 19.78
C THR A 18 -3.29 1.24 19.23
N THR A 19 -3.32 1.09 17.91
CA THR A 19 -3.42 -0.20 17.25
C THR A 19 -2.07 -0.62 16.66
N LEU A 20 -1.78 -0.22 15.42
CA LEU A 20 -0.57 -0.60 14.72
C LEU A 20 0.67 -0.11 15.48
N PHE A 21 0.75 1.15 15.88
CA PHE A 21 2.00 1.73 16.40
C PHE A 21 2.14 1.71 17.94
N SER A 22 1.33 0.89 18.62
CA SER A 22 1.33 0.79 20.08
C SER A 22 2.58 0.09 20.61
N GLN A 23 2.89 0.29 21.90
CA GLN A 23 3.96 -0.47 22.56
C GLN A 23 3.69 -1.99 22.56
N ILE A 24 2.42 -2.40 22.63
CA ILE A 24 2.01 -3.80 22.62
C ILE A 24 2.35 -4.44 21.27
N SER A 25 2.16 -3.71 20.17
CA SER A 25 2.48 -4.18 18.81
C SER A 25 3.95 -4.53 18.61
N LYS A 26 4.87 -4.00 19.45
CA LYS A 26 6.29 -4.40 19.46
C LYS A 26 6.51 -5.83 19.96
N GLY A 27 5.57 -6.41 20.69
CA GLY A 27 5.61 -7.79 21.16
C GLY A 27 4.84 -8.78 20.28
N LEU A 28 3.95 -8.30 19.40
CA LEU A 28 3.08 -9.14 18.56
C LEU A 28 3.88 -9.90 17.50
N GLU A 29 4.01 -11.22 17.64
CA GLU A 29 4.61 -12.07 16.61
C GLU A 29 3.50 -12.70 15.76
N ARG A 30 3.44 -12.30 14.48
CA ARG A 30 2.33 -12.61 13.57
C ARG A 30 2.18 -14.09 13.24
N SER A 31 3.30 -14.80 13.11
CA SER A 31 3.36 -16.22 12.76
C SER A 31 2.74 -17.14 13.82
N VAL A 32 2.67 -16.68 15.08
CA VAL A 32 2.13 -17.45 16.21
C VAL A 32 0.72 -17.00 16.62
N GLN A 33 0.15 -15.99 15.95
CA GLN A 33 -1.21 -15.54 16.23
C GLN A 33 -2.27 -16.42 15.57
N THR A 34 -3.48 -16.36 16.12
CA THR A 34 -4.65 -17.03 15.52
C THR A 34 -5.05 -16.39 14.19
N LYS A 35 -5.76 -17.15 13.36
CA LYS A 35 -6.29 -16.66 12.08
C LYS A 35 -7.18 -15.42 12.25
N ALA A 36 -8.02 -15.38 13.28
CA ALA A 36 -8.91 -14.26 13.54
C ALA A 36 -8.13 -12.98 13.91
N ILE A 37 -7.10 -13.09 14.74
CA ILE A 37 -6.23 -11.95 15.09
C ILE A 37 -5.48 -11.45 13.86
N ASN A 38 -4.93 -12.37 13.05
CA ASN A 38 -4.24 -12.00 11.82
C ASN A 38 -5.16 -11.33 10.81
N GLN A 39 -6.42 -11.75 10.71
CA GLN A 39 -7.41 -11.09 9.86
C GLN A 39 -7.72 -9.67 10.33
N GLN A 40 -7.89 -9.44 11.63
CA GLN A 40 -8.11 -8.10 12.16
C GLN A 40 -6.89 -7.19 11.92
N LEU A 41 -5.69 -7.75 12.06
CA LEU A 41 -4.45 -7.05 11.71
C LEU A 41 -4.39 -6.71 10.21
N ASP A 42 -4.81 -7.63 9.34
CA ASP A 42 -4.87 -7.42 7.89
C ASP A 42 -5.79 -6.26 7.51
N GLU A 43 -6.98 -6.22 8.10
CA GLU A 43 -7.95 -5.15 7.88
C GLU A 43 -7.39 -3.79 8.31
N ASN A 44 -6.76 -3.75 9.49
CA ASN A 44 -6.18 -2.52 10.02
C ASN A 44 -4.97 -2.03 9.20
N ILE A 45 -4.09 -2.95 8.77
CA ILE A 45 -2.97 -2.63 7.87
C ILE A 45 -3.49 -2.14 6.52
N SER A 46 -4.52 -2.80 5.96
CA SER A 46 -5.08 -2.36 4.69
C SER A 46 -5.71 -0.97 4.79
N LEU A 47 -6.37 -0.65 5.90
CA LEU A 47 -6.91 0.67 6.16
C LEU A 47 -5.78 1.72 6.26
N PHE A 48 -4.75 1.44 7.05
CA PHE A 48 -3.59 2.32 7.18
C PHE A 48 -2.94 2.61 5.82
N LEU A 49 -2.75 1.58 4.99
CA LEU A 49 -2.11 1.72 3.68
C LEU A 49 -2.93 2.57 2.69
N ILE A 50 -4.27 2.56 2.81
CA ILE A 50 -5.14 3.49 2.07
C ILE A 50 -4.89 4.93 2.52
N HIS A 51 -4.87 5.18 3.85
CA HIS A 51 -4.56 6.50 4.40
C HIS A 51 -3.15 6.96 4.04
N LEU A 52 -2.17 6.05 4.00
CA LEU A 52 -0.76 6.34 3.71
C LEU A 52 -0.50 6.70 2.25
N SER A 53 -1.25 6.12 1.30
CA SER A 53 -0.97 6.23 -0.14
C SER A 53 -0.78 7.68 -0.63
N PRO A 54 -1.64 8.66 -0.27
CA PRO A 54 -1.48 10.06 -0.69
C PRO A 54 -0.18 10.72 -0.18
N TYR A 55 0.41 10.17 0.88
CA TYR A 55 1.59 10.70 1.57
C TYR A 55 2.86 9.86 1.34
N PHE A 56 2.80 8.81 0.52
CA PHE A 56 3.90 7.83 0.33
C PHE A 56 5.28 8.46 0.03
N MET A 57 5.29 9.58 -0.70
CA MET A 57 6.54 10.28 -1.05
C MET A 57 7.16 11.06 0.12
N LEU A 58 6.45 11.24 1.23
CA LEU A 58 6.95 11.89 2.44
C LEU A 58 7.82 10.92 3.25
N LYS A 59 8.94 11.43 3.78
CA LYS A 59 9.81 10.69 4.72
C LYS A 59 9.06 10.08 5.92
N PRO A 60 8.14 10.79 6.60
CA PRO A 60 7.39 10.18 7.71
C PRO A 60 6.54 8.97 7.29
N ALA A 61 5.93 9.00 6.09
CA ALA A 61 5.21 7.85 5.55
C ALA A 61 6.12 6.64 5.31
N GLN A 62 7.33 6.87 4.81
CA GLN A 62 8.32 5.81 4.58
C GLN A 62 8.78 5.17 5.89
N LYS A 63 8.99 5.96 6.95
CA LYS A 63 9.31 5.44 8.30
C LYS A 63 8.20 4.51 8.82
N CYS A 64 6.93 4.90 8.63
CA CYS A 64 5.78 4.06 9.00
C CYS A 64 5.73 2.76 8.18
N LEU A 65 5.96 2.86 6.87
CA LEU A 65 5.98 1.69 5.99
C LEU A 65 7.09 0.70 6.37
N GLU A 66 8.29 1.21 6.63
CA GLU A 66 9.43 0.44 7.13
C GLU A 66 9.06 -0.30 8.42
N TRP A 67 8.45 0.41 9.39
CA TRP A 67 7.99 -0.21 10.63
C TRP A 67 7.01 -1.38 10.38
N LEU A 68 6.03 -1.22 9.48
CA LEU A 68 5.07 -2.28 9.12
C LEU A 68 5.75 -3.47 8.42
N ILE A 69 6.72 -3.19 7.54
CA ILE A 69 7.51 -4.20 6.83
C ILE A 69 8.31 -5.04 7.83
N HIS A 70 8.94 -4.41 8.80
CA HIS A 70 9.74 -5.08 9.81
C HIS A 70 8.90 -5.82 10.86
N ARG A 71 7.81 -5.21 11.35
CA ARG A 71 7.03 -5.76 12.46
C ARG A 71 6.00 -6.79 12.02
N PHE A 72 5.29 -6.53 10.94
CA PHE A 72 4.16 -7.35 10.51
C PHE A 72 4.40 -8.08 9.19
N HIS A 73 5.58 -7.91 8.60
CA HIS A 73 5.98 -8.53 7.34
C HIS A 73 4.95 -8.32 6.23
N ILE A 74 4.46 -7.09 6.07
CA ILE A 74 3.38 -6.76 5.12
C ILE A 74 3.75 -7.06 3.66
N HIS A 75 5.05 -7.09 3.33
CA HIS A 75 5.57 -7.50 2.03
C HIS A 75 5.39 -9.00 1.74
N LEU A 76 5.09 -9.82 2.76
CA LEU A 76 4.76 -11.24 2.61
C LEU A 76 3.25 -11.46 2.68
N TYR A 77 2.59 -10.85 3.67
CA TYR A 77 1.21 -11.17 4.02
C TYR A 77 0.15 -10.21 3.47
N ASN A 78 0.53 -8.98 3.06
CA ASN A 78 -0.38 -7.93 2.63
C ASN A 78 0.01 -7.35 1.26
N GLN A 79 0.50 -8.18 0.35
CA GLN A 79 1.07 -7.74 -0.93
C GLN A 79 0.10 -6.88 -1.75
N ASP A 80 -1.18 -7.28 -1.83
CA ASP A 80 -2.20 -6.53 -2.57
C ASP A 80 -2.40 -5.12 -2.01
N SER A 81 -2.55 -4.97 -0.69
CA SER A 81 -2.71 -3.67 -0.05
C SER A 81 -1.43 -2.83 -0.16
N LEU A 82 -0.26 -3.45 -0.03
CA LEU A 82 1.04 -2.77 -0.15
C LEU A 82 1.24 -2.26 -1.58
N ILE A 83 1.00 -3.08 -2.59
CA ILE A 83 1.07 -2.67 -3.99
C ILE A 83 0.05 -1.57 -4.25
N GLY A 84 -1.21 -1.73 -3.83
CA GLY A 84 -2.24 -0.70 -4.01
C GLY A 84 -1.85 0.66 -3.43
N CYS A 85 -1.16 0.67 -2.28
CA CYS A 85 -0.66 1.88 -1.66
C CYS A 85 0.38 2.62 -2.52
N VAL A 86 1.29 1.87 -3.17
CA VAL A 86 2.47 2.45 -3.85
C VAL A 86 2.31 2.55 -5.36
N LEU A 87 1.33 1.85 -5.94
CA LEU A 87 1.12 1.76 -7.39
C LEU A 87 0.90 3.12 -8.09
N PRO A 88 0.23 4.13 -7.49
CA PRO A 88 0.16 5.47 -8.08
C PRO A 88 1.53 6.09 -8.37
N TYR A 89 2.59 5.60 -7.72
CA TYR A 89 3.97 6.09 -7.83
C TYR A 89 4.87 5.16 -8.65
N HIS A 90 4.29 4.35 -9.54
CA HIS A 90 5.00 3.35 -10.36
C HIS A 90 6.22 3.87 -11.14
N GLU A 91 6.24 5.16 -11.51
CA GLU A 91 7.34 5.82 -12.22
C GLU A 91 8.47 6.29 -11.28
N THR A 92 8.41 5.97 -9.98
CA THR A 92 9.42 6.37 -8.98
C THR A 92 10.37 5.25 -8.59
N LYS A 93 11.58 5.61 -8.13
CA LYS A 93 12.54 4.65 -7.54
C LYS A 93 12.03 4.04 -6.24
N LEU A 94 11.20 4.75 -5.48
CA LEU A 94 10.64 4.25 -4.23
C LEU A 94 9.67 3.09 -4.48
N PHE A 95 8.84 3.18 -5.52
CA PHE A 95 8.02 2.05 -5.96
C PHE A 95 8.86 0.81 -6.24
N VAL A 96 9.93 0.94 -7.03
CA VAL A 96 10.84 -0.18 -7.34
C VAL A 96 11.40 -0.82 -6.07
N ARG A 97 11.85 0.00 -5.10
CA ARG A 97 12.34 -0.50 -3.81
C ARG A 97 11.31 -1.33 -3.05
N VAL A 98 10.03 -0.94 -3.10
CA VAL A 98 8.96 -1.72 -2.46
C VAL A 98 8.73 -3.04 -3.21
N ILE A 99 8.70 -3.02 -4.54
CA ILE A 99 8.54 -4.24 -5.35
C ILE A 99 9.70 -5.22 -5.12
N GLN A 100 10.92 -4.73 -4.91
CA GLN A 100 12.09 -5.56 -4.58
C GLN A 100 11.97 -6.36 -3.27
N LEU A 101 11.08 -5.97 -2.36
CA LEU A 101 10.83 -6.71 -1.12
C LEU A 101 9.89 -7.91 -1.30
N LEU A 102 9.14 -7.95 -2.41
CA LEU A 102 8.11 -8.96 -2.64
C LEU A 102 8.71 -10.27 -3.17
N LYS A 103 8.12 -11.41 -2.79
CA LYS A 103 8.50 -12.73 -3.31
C LYS A 103 7.63 -13.13 -4.51
N ILE A 104 7.91 -12.54 -5.67
CA ILE A 104 7.09 -12.65 -6.90
C ILE A 104 7.80 -13.35 -8.07
N SER A 105 8.85 -14.12 -7.79
CA SER A 105 9.62 -14.82 -8.83
C SER A 105 8.87 -15.97 -9.48
N ASP A 106 7.84 -16.51 -8.83
CA ASP A 106 6.98 -17.58 -9.38
C ASP A 106 6.12 -17.02 -10.53
N PRO A 107 6.20 -17.58 -11.75
CA PRO A 107 5.40 -17.16 -12.90
C PRO A 107 3.88 -17.21 -12.70
N THR A 108 3.40 -18.04 -11.77
CA THR A 108 1.97 -18.16 -11.45
C THR A 108 1.49 -17.11 -10.45
N HIS A 109 2.41 -16.36 -9.84
CA HIS A 109 2.07 -15.33 -8.88
C HIS A 109 1.34 -14.17 -9.58
N LYS A 110 0.23 -13.70 -9.00
CA LYS A 110 -0.56 -12.54 -9.47
C LYS A 110 0.26 -11.29 -9.84
N TRP A 111 1.38 -11.07 -9.15
CA TRP A 111 2.22 -9.88 -9.28
C TRP A 111 3.52 -10.17 -10.05
N HIS A 112 3.64 -11.37 -10.65
CA HIS A 112 4.85 -11.76 -11.39
C HIS A 112 5.17 -10.82 -12.56
N TRP A 113 4.17 -10.16 -13.15
CA TRP A 113 4.39 -9.19 -14.20
C TRP A 113 5.27 -7.99 -13.75
N LEU A 114 5.41 -7.76 -12.44
CA LEU A 114 6.34 -6.79 -11.84
C LEU A 114 7.73 -7.38 -11.54
N HIS A 115 7.93 -8.69 -11.63
CA HIS A 115 9.24 -9.33 -11.41
C HIS A 115 10.37 -8.73 -12.28
N PRO A 116 10.15 -8.38 -13.57
CA PRO A 116 11.18 -7.77 -14.40
C PRO A 116 11.77 -6.48 -13.84
N ILE A 117 11.04 -5.73 -13.00
CA ILE A 117 11.52 -4.48 -12.39
C ILE A 117 12.21 -4.68 -11.03
N GLN A 118 12.30 -5.92 -10.50
CA GLN A 118 13.03 -6.17 -9.25
C GLN A 118 14.56 -6.09 -9.43
N LYS A 119 15.08 -6.45 -10.60
CA LYS A 119 16.52 -6.45 -10.90
C LYS A 119 17.06 -5.12 -11.46
N PRO A 120 16.33 -4.38 -12.31
CA PRO A 120 16.76 -3.07 -12.78
C PRO A 120 16.29 -1.95 -11.84
N GLY A 121 17.15 -0.96 -11.57
CA GLY A 121 16.77 0.27 -10.85
C GLY A 121 15.92 1.24 -11.68
N VAL A 122 15.22 0.72 -12.70
CA VAL A 122 14.42 1.50 -13.65
C VAL A 122 12.95 1.39 -13.25
N PRO A 123 12.26 2.53 -13.04
CA PRO A 123 10.84 2.53 -12.73
C PRO A 123 9.97 1.88 -13.80
N LEU A 124 8.76 1.47 -13.41
CA LEU A 124 7.80 0.87 -14.33
C LEU A 124 7.31 1.92 -15.32
N ALA A 125 7.56 1.70 -16.60
CA ALA A 125 7.05 2.58 -17.65
C ALA A 125 5.52 2.55 -17.68
N ARG A 126 4.90 3.73 -17.76
CA ARG A 126 3.44 3.90 -17.85
C ARG A 126 2.80 3.02 -18.94
N GLY A 127 3.42 2.94 -20.12
CA GLY A 127 2.93 2.12 -21.23
C GLY A 127 2.85 0.62 -20.89
N THR A 128 3.79 0.11 -20.09
CA THR A 128 3.76 -1.28 -19.59
C THR A 128 2.60 -1.51 -18.64
N LEU A 129 2.36 -0.57 -17.71
CA LEU A 129 1.25 -0.65 -16.76
C LEU A 129 -0.10 -0.62 -17.48
N ILE A 130 -0.30 0.32 -18.42
CA ILE A 130 -1.53 0.43 -19.22
C ILE A 130 -1.74 -0.84 -20.06
N THR A 131 -0.70 -1.33 -20.71
CA THR A 131 -0.78 -2.56 -21.51
C THR A 131 -1.18 -3.76 -20.65
N HIS A 132 -0.64 -3.87 -19.43
CA HIS A 132 -1.04 -4.94 -18.52
C HIS A 132 -2.49 -4.78 -18.05
N CYS A 133 -2.93 -3.56 -17.72
CA CYS A 133 -4.32 -3.25 -17.35
C CYS A 133 -5.34 -3.67 -18.41
N HIS A 134 -5.03 -3.46 -19.70
CA HIS A 134 -5.91 -3.89 -20.79
C HIS A 134 -5.91 -5.41 -21.03
N LYS A 135 -4.83 -6.11 -20.67
CA LYS A 135 -4.67 -7.54 -20.93
C LYS A 135 -5.13 -8.42 -19.78
N ASP A 136 -5.04 -7.93 -18.54
CA ASP A 136 -5.31 -8.69 -17.32
C ASP A 136 -6.55 -8.14 -16.61
N LEU A 137 -7.67 -8.88 -16.76
CA LEU A 137 -8.94 -8.51 -16.11
C LEU A 137 -8.87 -8.55 -14.58
N GLY A 138 -7.99 -9.39 -14.00
CA GLY A 138 -7.81 -9.46 -12.56
C GLY A 138 -7.10 -8.22 -12.01
N PHE A 139 -6.15 -7.66 -12.76
CA PHE A 139 -5.52 -6.39 -12.42
C PHE A 139 -6.47 -5.21 -12.61
N LEU A 140 -7.28 -5.20 -13.67
CA LEU A 140 -8.34 -4.20 -13.86
C LEU A 140 -9.35 -4.21 -12.71
N ASP A 141 -9.87 -5.38 -12.33
CA ASP A 141 -10.76 -5.54 -11.17
C ASP A 141 -10.09 -5.08 -9.88
N PHE A 142 -8.81 -5.41 -9.68
CA PHE A 142 -8.03 -4.91 -8.55
C PHE A 142 -8.00 -3.37 -8.49
N LEU A 143 -7.77 -2.69 -9.62
CA LEU A 143 -7.75 -1.22 -9.67
C LEU A 143 -9.11 -0.60 -9.35
N CYS A 144 -10.19 -1.14 -9.92
CA CYS A 144 -11.56 -0.71 -9.63
C CYS A 144 -11.90 -0.89 -8.14
N ASN A 145 -11.51 -2.03 -7.56
CA ASN A 145 -11.70 -2.31 -6.14
C ASN A 145 -10.86 -1.40 -5.24
N LEU A 146 -9.62 -1.08 -5.64
CA LEU A 146 -8.76 -0.15 -4.91
C LEU A 146 -9.38 1.25 -4.82
N VAL A 147 -9.87 1.78 -5.96
CA VAL A 147 -10.55 3.09 -6.00
C VAL A 147 -11.82 3.06 -5.17
N THR A 148 -12.67 2.05 -5.35
CA THR A 148 -13.94 1.93 -4.61
C THR A 148 -13.72 1.86 -3.10
N LYS A 149 -12.76 1.05 -2.64
CA LYS A 149 -12.39 0.96 -1.22
C LYS A 149 -11.88 2.30 -0.69
N SER A 150 -11.00 2.96 -1.43
CA SER A 150 -10.41 4.24 -1.02
C SER A 150 -11.46 5.33 -0.93
N VAL A 151 -12.37 5.43 -1.90
CA VAL A 151 -13.49 6.38 -1.86
C VAL A 151 -14.38 6.13 -0.64
N LYS A 152 -14.69 4.87 -0.33
CA LYS A 152 -15.49 4.50 0.86
C LYS A 152 -14.81 4.85 2.18
N VAL A 153 -13.48 4.72 2.24
CA VAL A 153 -12.70 5.10 3.44
C VAL A 153 -12.70 6.61 3.60
N PHE A 154 -12.30 7.34 2.56
CA PHE A 154 -12.16 8.79 2.66
C PHE A 154 -13.51 9.51 2.77
N SER A 155 -14.62 8.98 2.22
CA SER A 155 -15.94 9.59 2.37
C SER A 155 -16.43 9.70 3.83
N GLN A 156 -15.81 8.97 4.76
CA GLN A 156 -16.11 9.05 6.20
C GLN A 156 -15.44 10.24 6.88
N TYR A 157 -14.48 10.89 6.22
CA TYR A 157 -13.72 12.01 6.75
C TYR A 157 -14.09 13.33 6.02
N PRO A 158 -14.63 14.34 6.72
CA PRO A 158 -14.94 15.62 6.10
C PRO A 158 -13.68 16.30 5.52
N GLY A 159 -13.75 16.78 4.28
CA GLY A 159 -12.62 17.48 3.64
C GLY A 159 -11.55 16.58 3.00
N SER A 160 -11.79 15.27 2.93
CA SER A 160 -10.82 14.26 2.45
C SER A 160 -10.66 14.15 0.92
N SER A 161 -11.30 15.05 0.15
CA SER A 161 -11.29 14.99 -1.32
C SER A 161 -9.89 15.16 -1.90
N SER A 162 -9.00 15.85 -1.17
CA SER A 162 -7.62 16.07 -1.59
C SER A 162 -6.78 14.78 -1.54
N GLN A 163 -7.04 13.90 -0.58
CA GLN A 163 -6.35 12.62 -0.40
C GLN A 163 -6.62 11.66 -1.56
N LEU A 164 -7.84 11.69 -2.12
CA LEU A 164 -8.22 10.87 -3.27
C LEU A 164 -7.58 11.32 -4.58
N ARG A 165 -7.06 12.56 -4.67
CA ARG A 165 -6.58 13.15 -5.93
C ARG A 165 -5.54 12.27 -6.61
N VAL A 166 -4.52 11.83 -5.88
CA VAL A 166 -3.42 11.03 -6.43
C VAL A 166 -3.95 9.73 -7.03
N LEU A 167 -4.79 9.02 -6.28
CA LEU A 167 -5.35 7.74 -6.72
C LEU A 167 -6.31 7.90 -7.90
N LEU A 168 -7.19 8.91 -7.88
CA LEU A 168 -8.15 9.16 -8.96
C LEU A 168 -7.45 9.61 -10.24
N THR A 169 -6.43 10.47 -10.15
CA THR A 169 -5.60 10.85 -11.30
C THR A 169 -4.86 9.63 -11.85
N PHE A 170 -4.28 8.79 -10.99
CA PHE A 170 -3.66 7.54 -11.41
C PHE A 170 -4.65 6.64 -12.16
N TYR A 171 -5.83 6.38 -11.58
CA TYR A 171 -6.87 5.55 -12.16
C TYR A 171 -7.34 6.08 -13.52
N ALA A 172 -7.72 7.36 -13.60
CA ALA A 172 -8.18 7.98 -14.84
C ALA A 172 -7.11 8.05 -15.95
N SER A 173 -5.82 7.92 -15.59
CA SER A 173 -4.71 7.88 -16.55
C SER A 173 -4.27 6.47 -16.95
N THR A 174 -4.86 5.46 -16.32
CA THR A 174 -4.53 4.03 -16.49
C THR A 174 -5.61 3.28 -17.25
N ILE A 175 -6.87 3.58 -16.95
CA ILE A 175 -8.08 3.10 -17.62
C ILE A 175 -8.34 3.95 -18.86
#